data_AF-A0A1M3E7E4-F1
#
_entry.id   AF-A0A1M3E7E4-F1
#
_cell.length_a   1.000
_cell.length_b   1.000
_cell.length_c   1.000
_cell.angle_alpha   90.00
_cell.angle_beta   90.00
_cell.angle_gamma   90.00
#
_symmetry.space_group_name_H-M   'P 1'
#
loop_
_entity.id
_entity.type
_entity.pdbx_description
1 polymer ?
#
loop_
_entity_poly.entity_id
_entity_poly.type
_entity_poly.pdbx_seq_one_letter_code
_entity_poly.pdbx_strand_id
1 'polypeptide(L)'
;MNKLIKISAILVTSLGIMMFHSCKPKPIDPTNEGIGELLPINVDNWWQYEASDSTIFRRYYTGRDTTIDNFNYNYFEQVNVNSGTIVKEFYAKFEGNYYTLVKIDDAGNTFVKAQVLNGDPKLGDTWENTATVQYSTLTFYAKTEGEIISVTDTITVNGALLDNVIVSKTKLYARFSPFDNWAECGTMIMKFKRGTGIIGEDYDFQVPGFVDKTYSNHLVNYHIVP
;
A
#
# COMPACT_ATOMS: atom_id res chain seq x y z
N MET A 1 12.78 -79.78 18.37
CA MET A 1 11.69 -79.03 19.02
C MET A 1 12.03 -77.55 19.00
N ASN A 2 11.14 -76.78 18.38
CA ASN A 2 11.20 -75.33 18.20
C ASN A 2 11.40 -74.56 19.51
N LYS A 3 12.13 -73.45 19.46
CA LYS A 3 11.55 -72.12 19.71
C LYS A 3 12.55 -71.00 19.37
N LEU A 4 12.22 -70.27 18.30
CA LEU A 4 12.61 -68.88 18.09
C LEU A 4 12.12 -68.04 19.28
N ILE A 5 12.98 -67.16 19.81
CA ILE A 5 12.53 -65.98 20.57
C ILE A 5 13.20 -64.75 19.96
N LYS A 6 12.33 -63.80 19.64
CA LYS A 6 12.52 -62.60 18.81
C LYS A 6 13.39 -61.57 19.52
N ILE A 7 14.33 -60.98 18.79
CA ILE A 7 15.01 -59.74 19.17
C ILE A 7 14.06 -58.59 18.83
N SER A 8 13.41 -58.03 19.85
CA SER A 8 12.62 -56.81 19.72
C SER A 8 13.57 -55.61 19.67
N ALA A 9 13.75 -55.04 18.49
CA ALA A 9 14.38 -53.74 18.31
C ALA A 9 13.48 -52.67 18.94
N ILE A 10 13.90 -52.12 20.09
CA ILE A 10 13.32 -50.90 20.64
C ILE A 10 13.90 -49.74 19.83
N LEU A 11 13.16 -49.35 18.81
CA LEU A 11 13.36 -48.13 18.05
C LEU A 11 13.09 -46.96 19.01
N VAL A 12 14.14 -46.29 19.48
CA VAL A 12 14.05 -45.04 20.23
C VAL A 12 13.55 -43.96 19.25
N THR A 13 12.24 -43.81 19.14
CA THR A 13 11.62 -42.65 18.51
C THR A 13 11.82 -41.46 19.43
N SER A 14 12.91 -40.74 19.19
CA SER A 14 13.10 -39.36 19.64
C SER A 14 12.01 -38.50 19.00
N LEU A 15 10.85 -38.47 19.64
CA LEU A 15 9.76 -37.55 19.38
C LEU A 15 10.27 -36.15 19.75
N GLY A 16 10.98 -35.52 18.82
CA GLY A 16 11.33 -34.11 18.89
C GLY A 16 10.04 -33.31 18.92
N ILE A 17 9.64 -32.90 20.12
CA ILE A 17 8.61 -31.90 20.33
C ILE A 17 9.15 -30.62 19.71
N MET A 18 8.87 -30.42 18.42
CA MET A 18 8.92 -29.09 17.82
C MET A 18 7.82 -28.30 18.50
N MET A 19 8.19 -27.61 19.58
CA MET A 19 7.35 -26.56 20.15
C MET A 19 7.25 -25.47 19.09
N PHE A 20 6.21 -25.57 18.27
CA PHE A 20 5.65 -24.44 17.55
C PHE A 20 5.22 -23.42 18.59
N HIS A 21 6.17 -22.60 19.05
CA HIS A 21 5.83 -21.34 19.67
C HIS A 21 4.99 -20.62 18.63
N SER A 22 3.71 -20.47 18.94
CA SER A 22 2.81 -19.58 18.22
C SER A 22 3.47 -18.20 18.26
N CYS A 23 4.28 -17.90 17.25
CA CYS A 23 4.75 -16.55 16.98
C CYS A 23 3.47 -15.76 16.71
N LYS A 24 3.00 -15.04 17.73
CA LYS A 24 2.09 -13.92 17.49
C LYS A 24 2.79 -13.04 16.44
N PRO A 25 2.08 -12.60 15.38
CA PRO A 25 2.67 -11.69 14.41
C PRO A 25 3.33 -10.54 15.16
N LYS A 26 4.61 -10.29 14.88
CA LYS A 26 5.33 -9.16 15.47
C LYS A 26 4.57 -7.89 15.05
N PRO A 27 4.23 -6.99 15.98
CA PRO A 27 3.69 -5.69 15.61
C PRO A 27 4.69 -4.96 14.70
N ILE A 28 4.19 -4.34 13.63
CA ILE A 28 5.00 -3.51 12.74
C ILE A 28 5.58 -2.34 13.56
N ASP A 29 6.88 -2.09 13.42
CA ASP A 29 7.52 -0.90 14.02
C ASP A 29 6.91 0.38 13.41
N PRO A 30 6.34 1.29 14.22
CA PRO A 30 5.72 2.50 13.72
C PRO A 30 6.71 3.59 13.25
N THR A 31 8.01 3.37 13.42
CA THR A 31 9.05 4.33 13.04
C THR A 31 9.19 4.39 11.53
N ASN A 32 9.00 5.59 10.96
CA ASN A 32 9.17 5.82 9.52
C ASN A 32 10.66 5.75 9.14
N GLU A 33 11.01 4.85 8.23
CA GLU A 33 12.35 4.74 7.65
C GLU A 33 12.63 5.83 6.58
N GLY A 34 11.60 6.60 6.21
CA GLY A 34 11.64 7.63 5.18
C GLY A 34 11.41 7.07 3.78
N ILE A 35 10.73 7.86 2.95
CA ILE A 35 10.33 7.44 1.59
C ILE A 35 11.19 8.04 0.47
N GLY A 36 12.28 8.74 0.80
CA GLY A 36 13.06 9.57 -0.12
C GLY A 36 13.54 8.84 -1.39
N GLU A 37 13.83 7.53 -1.28
CA GLU A 37 14.21 6.69 -2.44
C GLU A 37 13.08 6.52 -3.46
N LEU A 38 11.83 6.62 -3.02
CA LEU A 38 10.64 6.53 -3.86
C LEU A 38 10.13 7.93 -4.23
N LEU A 39 9.74 8.73 -3.23
CA LEU A 39 9.36 10.14 -3.36
C LEU A 39 10.41 11.02 -2.69
N PRO A 40 11.30 11.69 -3.45
CA PRO A 40 12.29 12.61 -2.90
C PRO A 40 11.70 13.69 -1.99
N ILE A 41 12.14 13.73 -0.72
CA ILE A 41 11.58 14.57 0.36
C ILE A 41 12.26 15.95 0.49
N ASN A 42 12.36 16.70 -0.61
CA ASN A 42 12.75 18.10 -0.60
C ASN A 42 11.50 18.99 -0.80
N VAL A 43 11.38 20.08 -0.03
CA VAL A 43 10.23 21.00 -0.08
C VAL A 43 10.11 21.76 -1.40
N ASP A 44 11.21 21.86 -2.16
CA ASP A 44 11.22 22.46 -3.48
C ASP A 44 10.72 21.50 -4.57
N ASN A 45 10.58 20.20 -4.26
CA ASN A 45 10.07 19.20 -5.19
C ASN A 45 8.57 19.33 -5.38
N TRP A 46 8.13 19.12 -6.62
CA TRP A 46 6.71 19.04 -6.94
C TRP A 46 6.42 18.08 -8.10
N TRP A 47 5.21 17.54 -8.08
CA TRP A 47 4.69 16.63 -9.10
C TRP A 47 3.34 17.14 -9.56
N GLN A 48 3.20 17.43 -10.85
CA GLN A 48 1.96 17.88 -11.44
C GLN A 48 1.24 16.70 -12.08
N TYR A 49 0.00 16.50 -11.67
CA TYR A 49 -0.87 15.43 -12.14
C TYR A 49 -2.10 16.01 -12.82
N GLU A 50 -2.64 15.22 -13.73
CA GLU A 50 -3.97 15.40 -14.28
C GLU A 50 -4.83 14.21 -13.81
N ALA A 51 -5.98 14.53 -13.23
CA ALA A 51 -6.97 13.54 -12.83
C ALA A 51 -7.93 13.21 -13.99
N SER A 52 -8.64 12.09 -13.90
CA SER A 52 -9.63 11.64 -14.90
C SER A 52 -10.78 12.62 -15.14
N ASP A 53 -11.06 13.52 -14.20
CA ASP A 53 -12.04 14.61 -14.33
C ASP A 53 -11.43 15.92 -14.87
N SER A 54 -10.21 15.83 -15.44
CA SER A 54 -9.39 16.95 -15.92
C SER A 54 -8.92 17.94 -14.84
N THR A 55 -9.09 17.61 -13.56
CA THR A 55 -8.50 18.39 -12.48
C THR A 55 -6.97 18.32 -12.56
N ILE A 56 -6.33 19.50 -12.63
CA ILE A 56 -4.88 19.61 -12.51
C ILE A 56 -4.52 19.95 -11.08
N PHE A 57 -3.62 19.18 -10.49
CA PHE A 57 -3.12 19.43 -9.14
C PHE A 57 -1.62 19.22 -9.07
N ARG A 58 -1.00 19.80 -8.03
CA ARG A 58 0.39 19.56 -7.70
C ARG A 58 0.52 18.95 -6.33
N ARG A 59 1.34 17.91 -6.22
CA ARG A 59 1.73 17.27 -4.97
C ARG A 59 3.04 17.88 -4.50
N TYR A 60 3.15 18.15 -3.20
CA TYR A 60 4.33 18.74 -2.57
C TYR A 60 4.65 18.02 -1.27
N TYR A 61 5.94 17.83 -0.99
CA TYR A 61 6.36 17.48 0.36
C TYR A 61 6.32 18.73 1.24
N THR A 62 5.69 18.65 2.42
CA THR A 62 5.49 19.83 3.27
C THR A 62 6.68 20.16 4.16
N GLY A 63 7.74 19.33 4.16
CA GLY A 63 8.86 19.47 5.11
C GLY A 63 8.53 18.99 6.53
N ARG A 64 7.35 18.38 6.71
CA ARG A 64 6.84 17.97 8.02
C ARG A 64 6.52 16.48 8.02
N ASP A 65 6.68 15.89 9.20
CA ASP A 65 6.15 14.58 9.53
C ASP A 65 4.91 14.71 10.42
N THR A 66 4.09 13.67 10.44
CA THR A 66 2.92 13.57 11.31
C THR A 66 2.82 12.17 11.91
N THR A 67 2.09 12.04 13.01
CA THR A 67 1.75 10.75 13.61
C THR A 67 0.25 10.50 13.49
N ILE A 68 -0.13 9.36 12.92
CA ILE A 68 -1.53 8.89 12.79
C ILE A 68 -1.57 7.44 13.26
N ASP A 69 -2.49 7.11 14.18
CA ASP A 69 -2.62 5.77 14.78
C ASP A 69 -1.31 5.20 15.33
N ASN A 70 -0.49 6.07 15.94
CA ASN A 70 0.87 5.81 16.43
C ASN A 70 1.93 5.52 15.36
N PHE A 71 1.62 5.59 14.06
CA PHE A 71 2.57 5.46 12.96
C PHE A 71 3.04 6.83 12.48
N ASN A 72 4.34 6.97 12.20
CA ASN A 72 4.91 8.21 11.68
C ASN A 72 4.85 8.25 10.14
N TYR A 73 4.48 9.39 9.57
CA TYR A 73 4.34 9.58 8.13
C TYR A 73 5.00 10.87 7.67
N ASN A 74 5.59 10.86 6.49
CA ASN A 74 5.92 12.07 5.76
C ASN A 74 4.62 12.69 5.22
N TYR A 75 4.43 13.99 5.46
CA TYR A 75 3.21 14.69 5.10
C TYR A 75 3.36 15.44 3.77
N PHE A 76 2.47 15.13 2.83
CA PHE A 76 2.37 15.74 1.52
C PHE A 76 1.02 16.45 1.37
N GLU A 77 1.02 17.47 0.51
CA GLU A 77 -0.20 18.20 0.14
C GLU A 77 -0.40 18.11 -1.37
N GLN A 78 -1.60 17.69 -1.77
CA GLN A 78 -2.13 17.85 -3.11
C GLN A 78 -2.87 19.18 -3.18
N VAL A 79 -2.46 20.07 -4.08
CA VAL A 79 -3.03 21.39 -4.25
C VAL A 79 -3.61 21.51 -5.66
N ASN A 80 -4.92 21.69 -5.76
CA ASN A 80 -5.58 21.98 -7.05
C ASN A 80 -5.04 23.31 -7.62
N VAL A 81 -4.54 23.27 -8.86
CA VAL A 81 -3.87 24.43 -9.49
C VAL A 81 -4.82 25.60 -9.74
N ASN A 82 -6.12 25.33 -9.91
CA ASN A 82 -7.13 26.34 -10.20
C ASN A 82 -7.83 26.85 -8.94
N SER A 83 -8.28 25.95 -8.06
CA SER A 83 -9.07 26.32 -6.87
C SER A 83 -8.22 26.59 -5.62
N GLY A 84 -6.97 26.12 -5.59
CA GLY A 84 -6.12 26.14 -4.39
C GLY A 84 -6.58 25.17 -3.29
N THR A 85 -7.57 24.31 -3.56
CA THR A 85 -8.04 23.30 -2.60
C THR A 85 -6.90 22.36 -2.24
N ILE A 86 -6.69 22.14 -0.93
CA ILE A 86 -5.63 21.29 -0.39
C ILE A 86 -6.23 19.96 0.08
N VAL A 87 -5.63 18.86 -0.38
CA VAL A 87 -5.88 17.50 0.10
C VAL A 87 -4.60 16.99 0.76
N LYS A 88 -4.75 16.36 1.94
CA LYS A 88 -3.64 15.81 2.72
C LYS A 88 -3.32 14.40 2.25
N GLU A 89 -2.04 14.10 2.09
CA GLU A 89 -1.53 12.79 1.74
C GLU A 89 -0.41 12.39 2.70
N PHE A 90 -0.35 11.10 3.05
CA PHE A 90 0.57 10.59 4.05
C PHE A 90 1.25 9.35 3.52
N TYR A 91 2.58 9.35 3.53
CA TYR A 91 3.39 8.27 3.01
C TYR A 91 4.46 7.89 4.03
N ALA A 92 4.78 6.60 4.10
CA ALA A 92 5.80 6.11 5.02
C ALA A 92 6.46 4.84 4.49
N LYS A 93 7.60 4.51 5.09
CA LYS A 93 8.26 3.22 4.91
C LYS A 93 8.40 2.56 6.28
N PHE A 94 7.84 1.35 6.42
CA PHE A 94 7.90 0.56 7.66
C PHE A 94 8.38 -0.85 7.35
N GLU A 95 9.42 -1.29 8.07
CA GLU A 95 10.05 -2.60 7.90
C GLU A 95 10.39 -2.87 6.42
N GLY A 96 10.94 -1.85 5.75
CA GLY A 96 11.27 -1.88 4.33
C GLY A 96 10.12 -1.62 3.35
N ASN A 97 8.85 -1.71 3.74
CA ASN A 97 7.72 -1.60 2.80
C ASN A 97 7.10 -0.21 2.77
N TYR A 98 6.61 0.23 1.61
CA TYR A 98 6.01 1.55 1.42
C TYR A 98 4.49 1.51 1.65
N TYR A 99 4.01 2.50 2.39
CA TYR A 99 2.62 2.64 2.78
C TYR A 99 2.09 4.03 2.43
N THR A 100 0.79 4.09 2.15
CA THR A 100 -0.01 5.31 2.11
C THR A 100 -1.21 5.21 3.05
N LEU A 101 -1.78 6.35 3.42
CA LEU A 101 -3.07 6.41 4.09
C LEU A 101 -4.17 6.77 3.08
N VAL A 102 -5.10 5.83 2.86
CA VAL A 102 -6.28 6.04 2.03
C VAL A 102 -7.39 6.65 2.87
N LYS A 103 -7.82 7.85 2.51
CA LYS A 103 -8.94 8.57 3.15
C LYS A 103 -10.27 7.87 2.82
N ILE A 104 -11.10 7.63 3.85
CA ILE A 104 -12.40 6.93 3.70
C ILE A 104 -13.59 7.85 3.92
N ASP A 105 -13.43 8.93 4.70
CA ASP A 105 -14.48 9.92 4.90
C ASP A 105 -14.18 11.23 4.20
N ASP A 106 -15.19 12.04 3.87
CA ASP A 106 -14.95 13.34 3.25
C ASP A 106 -14.31 14.35 4.21
N ALA A 107 -14.50 14.15 5.51
CA ALA A 107 -13.95 15.01 6.57
C ALA A 107 -12.42 14.91 6.72
N GLY A 108 -11.80 13.82 6.25
CA GLY A 108 -10.37 13.57 6.37
C GLY A 108 -9.94 13.15 7.78
N ASN A 109 -10.82 12.49 8.52
CA ASN A 109 -10.56 12.02 9.88
C ASN A 109 -10.28 10.51 9.93
N THR A 110 -10.79 9.76 8.95
CA THR A 110 -10.68 8.30 8.92
C THR A 110 -9.80 7.86 7.75
N PHE A 111 -8.75 7.11 8.07
CA PHE A 111 -7.79 6.60 7.10
C PHE A 111 -7.64 5.08 7.22
N VAL A 112 -7.32 4.43 6.10
CA VAL A 112 -6.82 3.05 6.08
C VAL A 112 -5.39 3.05 5.61
N LYS A 113 -4.52 2.44 6.43
CA LYS A 113 -3.13 2.18 6.06
C LYS A 113 -3.09 1.07 5.02
N ALA A 114 -2.54 1.39 3.85
CA ALA A 114 -2.38 0.47 2.74
C ALA A 114 -0.92 0.41 2.33
N GLN A 115 -0.35 -0.80 2.29
CA GLN A 115 0.90 -1.08 1.62
C GLN A 115 0.67 -0.98 0.12
N VAL A 116 1.56 -0.27 -0.56
CA VAL A 116 1.45 -0.01 -2.00
C VAL A 116 2.65 -0.53 -2.79
N LEU A 117 3.79 -0.75 -2.12
CA LEU A 117 5.01 -1.21 -2.77
C LEU A 117 5.95 -1.88 -1.76
N ASN A 118 6.60 -2.96 -2.16
CA ASN A 118 7.68 -3.57 -1.37
C ASN A 118 8.98 -2.76 -1.44
N GLY A 119 9.83 -2.90 -0.43
CA GLY A 119 11.12 -2.21 -0.35
C GLY A 119 12.13 -2.55 -1.44
N ASP A 120 12.07 -3.77 -1.97
CA ASP A 120 12.88 -4.30 -3.08
C ASP A 120 11.95 -5.08 -4.02
N PRO A 121 11.12 -4.39 -4.82
CA PRO A 121 10.01 -5.02 -5.51
C PRO A 121 10.50 -5.90 -6.66
N LYS A 122 10.03 -7.14 -6.69
CA LYS A 122 10.27 -8.11 -7.76
C LYS A 122 8.94 -8.52 -8.39
N LEU A 123 8.99 -8.88 -9.68
CA LEU A 123 7.81 -9.39 -10.38
C LEU A 123 7.22 -10.60 -9.62
N GLY A 124 5.92 -10.54 -9.34
CA GLY A 124 5.18 -11.57 -8.61
C GLY A 124 5.26 -11.48 -7.09
N ASP A 125 5.97 -10.49 -6.53
CA ASP A 125 5.90 -10.21 -5.09
C ASP A 125 4.48 -9.85 -4.68
N THR A 126 4.02 -10.40 -3.55
CA THR A 126 2.66 -10.15 -3.03
C THR A 126 2.66 -9.67 -1.59
N TRP A 127 1.56 -9.04 -1.19
CA TRP A 127 1.29 -8.67 0.20
C TRP A 127 -0.22 -8.65 0.49
N GLU A 128 -0.57 -8.70 1.77
CA GLU A 128 -1.94 -8.54 2.23
C GLU A 128 -1.98 -7.53 3.38
N ASN A 129 -2.98 -6.65 3.40
CA ASN A 129 -3.32 -5.87 4.58
C ASN A 129 -4.78 -6.06 4.95
N THR A 130 -5.08 -6.07 6.23
CA THR A 130 -6.45 -6.03 6.74
C THR A 130 -6.62 -4.86 7.68
N ALA A 131 -7.81 -4.25 7.67
CA ALA A 131 -8.17 -3.17 8.56
C ALA A 131 -9.60 -3.35 9.05
N THR A 132 -9.86 -2.95 10.29
CA THR A 132 -11.22 -2.70 10.77
C THR A 132 -11.48 -1.22 10.62
N VAL A 133 -12.51 -0.86 9.86
CA VAL A 133 -12.85 0.53 9.53
C VAL A 133 -14.15 0.89 10.21
N GLN A 134 -14.14 2.01 10.92
CA GLN A 134 -15.33 2.61 11.48
C GLN A 134 -15.69 3.84 10.65
N TYR A 135 -16.85 3.80 10.00
CA TYR A 135 -17.39 4.92 9.22
C TYR A 135 -18.78 5.28 9.77
N SER A 136 -18.87 6.43 10.45
CA SER A 136 -20.07 6.80 11.20
C SER A 136 -20.45 5.70 12.21
N THR A 137 -21.69 5.21 12.19
CA THR A 137 -22.16 4.10 13.05
C THR A 137 -21.87 2.71 12.48
N LEU A 138 -21.31 2.62 11.27
CA LEU A 138 -21.03 1.35 10.60
C LEU A 138 -19.58 0.92 10.85
N THR A 139 -19.40 -0.35 11.18
CA THR A 139 -18.09 -0.99 11.19
C THR A 139 -18.04 -1.99 10.05
N PHE A 140 -16.98 -1.95 9.27
CA PHE A 140 -16.70 -2.95 8.24
C PHE A 140 -15.23 -3.35 8.28
N TYR A 141 -14.91 -4.48 7.68
CA TYR A 141 -13.56 -4.97 7.55
C TYR A 141 -13.13 -4.79 6.11
N ALA A 142 -11.95 -4.22 5.92
CA ALA A 142 -11.31 -4.06 4.63
C ALA A 142 -10.12 -5.02 4.53
N LYS A 143 -9.87 -5.53 3.34
CA LYS A 143 -8.67 -6.27 2.99
C LYS A 143 -8.14 -5.78 1.66
N THR A 144 -6.82 -5.65 1.56
CA THR A 144 -6.13 -5.43 0.29
C THR A 144 -5.19 -6.60 0.01
N GLU A 145 -5.13 -7.03 -1.24
CA GLU A 145 -4.17 -8.03 -1.72
C GLU A 145 -3.38 -7.42 -2.87
N GLY A 146 -2.10 -7.16 -2.66
CA GLY A 146 -1.22 -6.53 -3.65
C GLY A 146 -0.31 -7.52 -4.35
N GLU A 147 0.03 -7.21 -5.60
CA GLU A 147 0.96 -7.95 -6.44
C GLU A 147 1.79 -6.97 -7.29
N ILE A 148 3.09 -7.19 -7.42
CA ILE A 148 3.92 -6.52 -8.42
C ILE A 148 3.74 -7.21 -9.77
N ILE A 149 3.13 -6.51 -10.73
CA ILE A 149 2.83 -7.05 -12.06
C ILE A 149 3.84 -6.62 -13.13
N SER A 150 4.67 -5.61 -12.86
CA SER A 150 5.79 -5.23 -13.71
C SER A 150 6.86 -4.48 -12.91
N VAL A 151 8.12 -4.58 -13.35
CA VAL A 151 9.26 -3.78 -12.87
C VAL A 151 10.06 -3.15 -14.02
N THR A 152 9.58 -3.30 -15.25
CA THR A 152 10.31 -2.93 -16.49
C THR A 152 9.48 -2.06 -17.42
N ASP A 153 8.33 -1.56 -16.97
CA ASP A 153 7.46 -0.74 -17.81
C ASP A 153 8.15 0.57 -18.19
N THR A 154 7.69 1.15 -19.30
CA THR A 154 8.17 2.44 -19.77
C THR A 154 6.99 3.38 -19.96
N ILE A 155 7.14 4.64 -19.53
CA ILE A 155 6.09 5.68 -19.60
C ILE A 155 6.72 6.99 -20.03
N THR A 156 6.08 7.72 -20.93
CA THR A 156 6.51 9.06 -21.33
C THR A 156 5.82 10.12 -20.48
N VAL A 157 6.59 10.99 -19.82
CA VAL A 157 6.10 12.14 -19.05
C VAL A 157 6.78 13.41 -19.58
N ASN A 158 5.99 14.40 -19.98
CA ASN A 158 6.49 15.65 -20.57
C ASN A 158 7.54 15.45 -21.69
N GLY A 159 7.32 14.46 -22.55
CA GLY A 159 8.25 14.11 -23.64
C GLY A 159 9.52 13.34 -23.23
N ALA A 160 9.75 13.12 -21.94
CA ALA A 160 10.86 12.29 -21.45
C ALA A 160 10.38 10.86 -21.19
N LEU A 161 11.16 9.87 -21.63
CA LEU A 161 10.89 8.46 -21.36
C LEU A 161 11.40 8.10 -19.95
N LEU A 162 10.50 7.61 -19.11
CA LEU A 162 10.80 6.99 -17.84
C LEU A 162 10.83 5.48 -18.02
N ASP A 163 11.99 4.87 -17.80
CA ASP A 163 12.17 3.42 -17.83
C ASP A 163 12.00 2.79 -16.44
N ASN A 164 12.01 1.45 -16.35
CA ASN A 164 11.99 0.72 -15.08
C ASN A 164 10.85 1.18 -14.16
N VAL A 165 9.68 1.42 -14.74
CA VAL A 165 8.46 1.73 -13.99
C VAL A 165 7.97 0.43 -13.35
N ILE A 166 7.76 0.51 -12.04
CA ILE A 166 7.22 -0.58 -11.24
C ILE A 166 5.70 -0.42 -11.20
N VAL A 167 4.98 -1.48 -11.50
CA VAL A 167 3.51 -1.48 -11.49
C VAL A 167 3.03 -2.47 -10.43
N SER A 168 2.30 -1.96 -9.46
CA SER A 168 1.58 -2.76 -8.48
C SER A 168 0.10 -2.80 -8.84
N LYS A 169 -0.51 -3.99 -8.73
CA LYS A 169 -1.95 -4.16 -8.76
C LYS A 169 -2.41 -4.63 -7.39
N THR A 170 -3.39 -3.95 -6.83
CA THR A 170 -4.01 -4.29 -5.55
C THR A 170 -5.48 -4.57 -5.76
N LYS A 171 -5.95 -5.71 -5.28
CA LYS A 171 -7.38 -6.02 -5.18
C LYS A 171 -7.91 -5.56 -3.84
N LEU A 172 -9.12 -5.02 -3.85
CA LEU A 172 -9.78 -4.45 -2.69
C LEU A 172 -10.96 -5.35 -2.31
N TYR A 173 -11.07 -5.64 -1.02
CA TYR A 173 -12.09 -6.52 -0.47
C TYR A 173 -12.75 -5.87 0.74
N ALA A 174 -14.04 -6.12 0.92
CA ALA A 174 -14.79 -5.68 2.09
C ALA A 174 -15.73 -6.77 2.61
N ARG A 175 -16.07 -6.69 3.91
CA ARG A 175 -17.13 -7.46 4.55
C ARG A 175 -17.69 -6.72 5.76
N PHE A 176 -18.95 -6.96 6.12
CA PHE A 176 -19.61 -6.28 7.24
C PHE A 176 -19.62 -7.09 8.54
N SER A 177 -19.40 -8.40 8.47
CA SER A 177 -19.22 -9.27 9.63
C SER A 177 -17.87 -10.01 9.56
N PRO A 178 -17.20 -10.28 10.71
CA PRO A 178 -16.01 -11.13 10.75
C PRO A 178 -16.25 -12.56 10.24
N PHE A 179 -17.51 -12.99 10.19
CA PHE A 179 -17.91 -14.33 9.78
C PHE A 179 -18.34 -14.40 8.31
N ASP A 180 -18.47 -13.25 7.63
CA ASP A 180 -18.81 -13.21 6.21
C ASP A 180 -17.58 -13.50 5.35
N ASN A 181 -17.84 -13.99 4.14
CA ASN A 181 -16.85 -14.07 3.08
C ASN A 181 -16.44 -12.67 2.62
N TRP A 182 -15.19 -12.53 2.21
CA TRP A 182 -14.71 -11.31 1.56
C TRP A 182 -15.42 -11.12 0.21
N ALA A 183 -16.01 -9.95 0.00
CA ALA A 183 -16.50 -9.52 -1.29
C ALA A 183 -15.43 -8.67 -1.98
N GLU A 184 -15.06 -9.02 -3.22
CA GLU A 184 -14.20 -8.16 -4.04
C GLU A 184 -14.99 -6.90 -4.38
N CYS A 185 -14.43 -5.74 -4.04
CA CYS A 185 -15.06 -4.45 -4.21
C CYS A 185 -14.24 -3.50 -5.07
N GLY A 186 -13.23 -4.00 -5.79
CA GLY A 186 -12.50 -3.18 -6.74
C GLY A 186 -11.02 -3.50 -6.85
N THR A 187 -10.34 -2.61 -7.58
CA THR A 187 -8.91 -2.68 -7.82
C THR A 187 -8.25 -1.30 -7.76
N MET A 188 -6.96 -1.29 -7.42
CA MET A 188 -6.08 -0.14 -7.48
C MET A 188 -4.82 -0.56 -8.25
N ILE A 189 -4.47 0.17 -9.30
CA ILE A 189 -3.21 0.00 -10.03
C ILE A 189 -2.38 1.24 -9.80
N MET A 190 -1.18 1.08 -9.27
CA MET A 190 -0.24 2.19 -9.05
C MET A 190 1.04 1.94 -9.83
N LYS A 191 1.58 3.01 -10.39
CA LYS A 191 2.80 3.00 -11.21
C LYS A 191 3.83 3.88 -10.51
N PHE A 192 5.04 3.38 -10.31
CA PHE A 192 6.09 4.03 -9.54
C PHE A 192 7.40 4.07 -10.31
N LYS A 193 8.19 5.12 -10.10
CA LYS A 193 9.58 5.19 -10.55
C LYS A 193 10.44 5.69 -9.39
N ARG A 194 11.41 4.89 -8.97
CA ARG A 194 12.36 5.29 -7.91
C ARG A 194 13.06 6.58 -8.27
N GLY A 195 13.23 7.46 -7.28
CA GLY A 195 13.78 8.80 -7.46
C GLY A 195 12.88 9.77 -8.22
N THR A 196 11.71 9.33 -8.71
CA THR A 196 10.72 10.18 -9.39
C THR A 196 9.38 10.20 -8.67
N GLY A 197 8.97 9.12 -8.00
CA GLY A 197 7.73 9.05 -7.25
C GLY A 197 6.62 8.26 -7.96
N ILE A 198 5.38 8.66 -7.69
CA ILE A 198 4.18 8.01 -8.23
C ILE A 198 3.93 8.58 -9.64
N ILE A 199 3.92 7.73 -10.65
CA ILE A 199 3.72 8.11 -12.06
C ILE A 199 2.24 8.06 -12.44
N GLY A 200 1.48 7.14 -11.86
CA GLY A 200 0.05 7.07 -12.08
C GLY A 200 -0.64 6.19 -11.08
N GLU A 201 -1.94 6.44 -10.93
CA GLU A 201 -2.81 5.76 -9.99
C GLU A 201 -4.16 5.58 -10.68
N ASP A 202 -4.65 4.35 -10.75
CA ASP A 202 -5.93 4.00 -11.34
C ASP A 202 -6.73 3.26 -10.26
N TYR A 203 -7.85 3.83 -9.84
CA TYR A 203 -8.72 3.27 -8.82
C TYR A 203 -10.08 2.95 -9.43
N ASP A 204 -10.55 1.74 -9.18
CA ASP A 204 -11.89 1.30 -9.50
C ASP A 204 -12.46 0.64 -8.25
N PHE A 205 -13.36 1.34 -7.56
CA PHE A 205 -13.94 0.89 -6.30
C PHE A 205 -15.46 0.86 -6.40
N GLN A 206 -16.02 -0.34 -6.22
CA GLN A 206 -17.45 -0.62 -6.28
C GLN A 206 -17.85 -1.39 -5.02
N VAL A 207 -18.40 -0.69 -4.05
CA VAL A 207 -19.12 -1.27 -2.91
C VAL A 207 -20.60 -0.95 -3.08
N PRO A 208 -21.44 -1.94 -3.44
CA PRO A 208 -22.86 -1.73 -3.66
C PRO A 208 -23.55 -0.99 -2.50
N GLY A 209 -24.22 0.11 -2.81
CA GLY A 209 -24.96 0.92 -1.85
C GLY A 209 -24.10 1.80 -0.93
N PHE A 210 -22.77 1.87 -1.14
CA PHE A 210 -21.87 2.63 -0.28
C PHE A 210 -20.98 3.59 -1.07
N VAL A 211 -20.16 3.07 -1.99
CA VAL A 211 -19.20 3.87 -2.78
C VAL A 211 -19.10 3.25 -4.17
N ASP A 212 -19.29 4.06 -5.20
CA ASP A 212 -18.94 3.76 -6.58
C ASP A 212 -18.02 4.88 -7.08
N LYS A 213 -16.75 4.55 -7.26
CA LYS A 213 -15.72 5.52 -7.60
C LYS A 213 -14.69 4.90 -8.53
N THR A 214 -14.72 5.31 -9.79
CA THR A 214 -13.61 5.16 -10.72
C THR A 214 -12.89 6.50 -10.83
N TYR A 215 -11.59 6.52 -10.58
CA TYR A 215 -10.78 7.73 -10.73
C TYR A 215 -9.35 7.36 -11.08
N SER A 216 -8.70 8.19 -11.90
CA SER A 216 -7.27 8.04 -12.16
C SER A 216 -6.53 9.36 -12.05
N ASN A 217 -5.24 9.26 -11.75
CA ASN A 217 -4.26 10.33 -11.77
C ASN A 217 -3.08 9.90 -12.63
N HIS A 218 -2.59 10.76 -13.51
CA HIS A 218 -1.32 10.52 -14.22
C HIS A 218 -0.40 11.73 -14.12
N LEU A 219 0.90 11.45 -13.94
CA LEU A 219 1.94 12.46 -13.86
C LEU A 219 2.12 13.09 -15.24
N VAL A 220 1.92 14.39 -15.33
CA VAL A 220 2.10 15.16 -16.58
C VAL A 220 3.39 15.96 -16.58
N ASN A 221 3.90 16.35 -15.41
CA ASN A 221 5.16 17.07 -15.27
C ASN A 221 5.69 16.97 -13.83
N TYR A 222 6.97 17.24 -13.62
CA TYR A 222 7.57 17.25 -12.28
C TYR A 222 8.83 18.10 -12.22
N HIS A 223 9.22 18.47 -11.00
CA HIS A 223 10.50 19.09 -10.67
C HIS A 223 11.07 18.42 -9.44
N ILE A 224 12.29 17.92 -9.56
CA ILE A 224 13.00 17.22 -8.48
C ILE A 224 14.39 17.83 -8.37
N VAL A 225 14.69 18.33 -7.18
CA VAL A 225 16.00 18.80 -6.76
C VAL A 225 16.79 17.62 -6.19
N PRO A 226 18.08 17.46 -6.57
CA PRO A 226 18.97 16.42 -6.04
C PRO A 226 19.15 16.48 -4.51
#